data_AF-A0A1C0TJ40-F1
#
_entry.id   AF-A0A1C0TJ40-F1
#
_cell.length_a   1.000
_cell.length_b   1.000
_cell.length_c   1.000
_cell.angle_alpha   90.00
_cell.angle_beta   90.00
_cell.angle_gamma   90.00
#
_symmetry.space_group_name_H-M   'P 1'
#
loop_
_entity.id
_entity.type
_entity.pdbx_description
1 polymer ?
#
loop_
_entity_poly.entity_id
_entity_poly.type
_entity_poly.pdbx_seq_one_letter_code
_entity_poly.pdbx_strand_id
1 'polypeptide(L)'
;MKPNSTELEILKLLWKKEPRTAREIHDAIEAEFAWSYSSTRKTLERMSEKGLLKPGELGNKKTFTALVDKVPTLAAYAQDFAKSVLELDGPLPVAMFADSRLIEADELEELETLLDELNDKG
;
A
#
# COMPACT_ATOMS: atom_id res chain seq x y z
N MET A 1 -3.99 11.41 1.26
CA MET A 1 -2.70 11.77 0.60
C MET A 1 -2.08 10.49 0.06
N LYS A 2 -1.61 10.46 -1.19
CA LYS A 2 -1.03 9.26 -1.81
C LYS A 2 0.45 9.10 -1.38
N PRO A 3 0.90 7.92 -0.93
CA PRO A 3 2.33 7.67 -0.71
C PRO A 3 3.10 7.74 -2.05
N ASN A 4 4.42 7.91 -1.99
CA ASN A 4 5.29 7.64 -3.15
C ASN A 4 5.72 6.17 -3.18
N SER A 5 6.48 5.76 -4.19
CA SER A 5 6.93 4.36 -4.35
C SER A 5 7.65 3.82 -3.12
N THR A 6 8.59 4.56 -2.55
CA THR A 6 9.34 4.10 -1.37
C THR A 6 8.49 4.08 -0.10
N GLU A 7 7.60 5.07 0.05
CA GLU A 7 6.64 5.10 1.16
C GLU A 7 5.67 3.90 1.09
N LEU A 8 5.29 3.49 -0.13
CA LEU A 8 4.47 2.30 -0.34
C LEU A 8 5.18 1.01 0.05
N GLU A 9 6.48 0.86 -0.21
CA GLU A 9 7.22 -0.33 0.26
C GLU A 9 7.27 -0.43 1.78
N ILE A 10 7.42 0.70 2.48
CA ILE A 10 7.33 0.74 3.94
C ILE A 10 5.90 0.37 4.42
N LEU A 11 4.86 0.88 3.76
CA LEU A 11 3.47 0.53 4.09
C LEU A 11 3.18 -0.96 3.84
N LYS A 12 3.67 -1.53 2.73
CA LYS A 12 3.56 -2.98 2.44
C LYS A 12 4.21 -3.82 3.54
N LEU A 13 5.35 -3.37 4.08
CA LEU A 13 6.01 -4.06 5.19
C LEU A 13 5.17 -4.03 6.48
N LEU A 14 4.52 -2.89 6.76
CA LEU A 14 3.68 -2.69 7.95
C LEU A 14 2.34 -3.45 7.85
N TRP A 15 1.66 -3.43 6.70
CA TRP A 15 0.43 -4.19 6.49
C TRP A 15 0.62 -5.70 6.63
N LYS A 16 1.83 -6.22 6.37
CA LYS A 16 2.15 -7.63 6.63
C LYS A 16 2.25 -7.95 8.12
N LYS A 17 2.80 -7.01 8.91
CA LYS A 17 2.98 -7.14 10.35
C LYS A 17 3.29 -5.78 10.94
N GLU A 18 2.48 -5.36 11.90
CA GLU A 18 2.65 -4.14 12.67
C GLU A 18 2.29 -4.38 14.15
N PRO A 19 2.82 -3.56 15.09
CA PRO A 19 3.79 -2.48 14.88
C PRO A 19 5.21 -3.01 14.55
N ARG A 20 6.03 -2.19 13.90
CA ARG A 20 7.48 -2.46 13.70
C ARG A 20 8.34 -1.33 14.21
N THR A 21 9.51 -1.65 14.72
CA THR A 21 10.53 -0.66 15.11
C THR A 21 11.20 -0.04 13.89
N ALA A 22 11.77 1.16 14.05
CA ALA A 22 12.58 1.79 13.00
C ALA A 22 13.72 0.88 12.50
N ARG A 23 14.30 0.07 13.39
CA ARG A 23 15.36 -0.89 13.08
C ARG A 23 14.85 -2.00 12.18
N GLU A 24 13.73 -2.64 12.55
CA GLU A 24 13.13 -3.71 11.74
C GLU A 24 12.67 -3.23 10.36
N ILE A 25 12.22 -1.98 10.26
CA ILE A 25 11.89 -1.38 8.96
C ILE A 25 13.16 -1.17 8.14
N HIS A 26 14.20 -0.59 8.74
CA HIS A 26 15.47 -0.35 8.06
C HIS A 26 16.12 -1.64 7.55
N ASP A 27 16.26 -2.64 8.41
CA ASP A 27 16.90 -3.91 8.07
C ASP A 27 16.16 -4.62 6.91
N ALA A 28 14.85 -4.39 6.75
CA ALA A 28 14.05 -4.96 5.67
C ALA A 28 14.19 -4.23 4.33
N ILE A 29 14.56 -2.94 4.33
CA ILE A 29 14.55 -2.11 3.12
C ILE A 29 15.95 -1.60 2.72
N GLU A 30 16.96 -1.78 3.55
CA GLU A 30 18.31 -1.23 3.33
C GLU A 30 18.97 -1.78 2.07
N ALA A 31 18.78 -3.07 1.77
CA ALA A 31 19.38 -3.72 0.60
C ALA A 31 18.75 -3.23 -0.72
N GLU A 32 17.45 -2.92 -0.70
CA GLU A 32 16.71 -2.46 -1.87
C GLU A 32 17.00 -0.99 -2.18
N PHE A 33 17.01 -0.13 -1.16
CA PHE A 33 17.18 1.31 -1.36
C PHE A 33 18.60 1.83 -1.14
N ALA A 34 19.53 0.98 -0.68
CA ALA A 34 20.90 1.37 -0.28
C ALA A 34 20.93 2.55 0.71
N TRP A 35 19.94 2.60 1.61
CA TRP A 35 19.77 3.71 2.54
C TRP A 35 20.62 3.55 3.80
N SER A 36 21.09 4.68 4.34
CA SER A 36 21.57 4.72 5.71
C SER A 36 20.39 4.58 6.70
N TYR A 37 20.69 4.17 7.92
CA TYR A 37 19.68 4.16 8.99
C TYR A 37 19.10 5.55 9.27
N SER A 38 19.92 6.61 9.15
CA SER A 38 19.47 8.00 9.29
C SER A 38 18.47 8.39 8.22
N SER A 39 18.70 7.98 6.96
CA SER A 39 17.77 8.20 5.85
C SER A 39 16.43 7.51 6.10
N THR A 40 16.47 6.28 6.62
CA THR A 40 15.24 5.55 6.98
C THR A 40 14.45 6.29 8.05
N ARG A 41 15.11 6.74 9.14
CA ARG A 41 14.47 7.51 10.20
C ARG A 41 13.82 8.80 9.69
N LYS A 42 14.53 9.59 8.90
CA LYS A 42 14.00 10.84 8.31
C LYS A 42 12.79 10.57 7.41
N THR A 43 12.81 9.48 6.64
CA THR A 43 11.66 9.07 5.83
C THR A 43 10.46 8.71 6.71
N LEU A 44 10.67 7.95 7.79
CA LEU A 44 9.59 7.58 8.71
C LEU A 44 8.98 8.81 9.41
N GLU A 45 9.81 9.77 9.82
CA GLU A 45 9.35 11.06 10.38
C GLU A 45 8.49 11.83 9.38
N ARG A 46 8.97 12.01 8.15
CA ARG A 46 8.23 12.66 7.06
C ARG A 46 6.92 11.93 6.72
N MET A 47 6.91 10.60 6.76
CA MET A 47 5.69 9.80 6.57
C MET A 47 4.69 9.99 7.71
N SER A 48 5.15 10.10 8.96
CA SER A 48 4.30 10.42 10.09
C SER A 48 3.71 11.83 9.99
N GLU A 49 4.51 12.83 9.60
CA GLU A 49 4.03 14.19 9.33
C GLU A 49 2.98 14.25 8.22
N LYS A 50 3.14 13.40 7.20
CA LYS A 50 2.14 13.22 6.12
C LYS A 50 0.86 12.51 6.56
N GLY A 51 0.79 11.97 7.78
CA GLY A 51 -0.33 11.17 8.26
C GLY A 51 -0.40 9.78 7.64
N LEU A 52 0.71 9.25 7.13
CA LEU A 52 0.76 7.87 6.61
C LEU A 52 1.04 6.85 7.72
N LEU A 53 1.76 7.26 8.76
CA LEU A 53 2.21 6.39 9.85
C LEU A 53 1.86 7.00 11.20
N LYS A 54 1.45 6.15 12.13
CA LYS A 54 1.34 6.49 13.55
C LYS A 54 2.62 6.07 14.28
N PRO A 55 3.41 7.00 14.82
CA PRO A 55 4.53 6.66 15.69
C PRO A 55 4.01 6.19 17.06
N GLY A 56 4.70 5.23 17.65
CA GLY A 56 4.47 4.72 18.99
C GLY A 56 5.79 4.34 19.67
N GLU A 57 5.68 3.75 20.86
CA GLU A 57 6.84 3.32 21.64
C GLU A 57 6.62 1.92 22.20
N LEU A 58 7.66 1.09 22.10
CA LEU A 58 7.73 -0.21 22.76
C LEU A 58 9.02 -0.25 23.59
N GLY A 59 8.88 -0.01 24.90
CA GLY A 59 10.01 0.22 25.78
C GLY A 59 10.76 1.49 25.36
N ASN A 60 12.05 1.37 25.05
CA ASN A 60 12.90 2.48 24.60
C ASN A 60 13.01 2.60 23.07
N LYS A 61 12.21 1.85 22.30
CA LYS A 61 12.27 1.83 20.84
C LYS A 61 11.04 2.52 20.24
N LYS A 62 11.28 3.42 19.28
CA LYS A 62 10.20 3.97 18.44
C LYS A 62 9.66 2.88 17.51
N THR A 63 8.35 2.73 17.49
CA THR A 63 7.60 1.84 16.61
C THR A 63 6.70 2.63 15.67
N PHE A 64 6.29 2.00 14.58
CA PHE A 64 5.42 2.57 13.56
C PHE A 64 4.33 1.57 13.19
N THR A 65 3.14 2.11 12.95
CA THR A 65 1.94 1.41 12.47
C THR A 65 1.41 2.19 11.27
N ALA A 66 0.86 1.51 10.27
CA ALA A 66 0.21 2.19 9.16
C ALA A 66 -1.04 2.94 9.66
N LEU A 67 -1.23 4.18 9.21
CA LEU A 67 -2.45 4.96 9.47
C LEU A 67 -3.43 4.90 8.28
N VAL A 68 -3.00 4.32 7.17
CA VAL A 68 -3.77 4.16 5.94
C VAL A 68 -4.03 2.69 5.64
N ASP A 69 -5.23 2.38 5.18
CA ASP A 69 -5.64 1.03 4.85
C ASP A 69 -5.06 0.56 3.51
N LYS A 70 -4.73 -0.73 3.42
CA LYS A 70 -4.12 -1.35 2.23
C LYS A 70 -4.99 -1.18 0.98
N VAL A 71 -6.25 -1.61 1.05
CA VAL A 71 -7.13 -1.67 -0.13
C VAL A 71 -7.41 -0.29 -0.72
N PRO A 72 -7.89 0.72 0.06
CA PRO A 72 -8.12 2.05 -0.48
C PRO A 72 -6.85 2.72 -1.01
N THR A 73 -5.70 2.49 -0.35
CA THR A 73 -4.42 3.05 -0.80
C THR A 73 -4.02 2.48 -2.17
N LEU A 74 -4.12 1.16 -2.37
CA LEU A 74 -3.78 0.52 -3.65
C LEU A 74 -4.77 0.89 -4.76
N ALA A 75 -6.07 0.99 -4.44
CA ALA A 75 -7.09 1.46 -5.40
C ALA A 75 -6.77 2.87 -5.92
N ALA A 76 -6.34 3.78 -5.03
CA ALA A 76 -5.90 5.12 -5.43
C ALA A 76 -4.66 5.10 -6.34
N TYR A 77 -3.76 4.14 -6.18
CA TYR A 77 -2.64 3.94 -7.11
C TYR A 77 -3.10 3.48 -8.48
N ALA A 78 -4.00 2.48 -8.52
CA ALA A 78 -4.53 1.94 -9.77
C ALA A 78 -5.30 3.01 -10.55
N GLN A 79 -6.14 3.80 -9.88
CA GLN A 79 -6.88 4.90 -10.50
C GLN A 79 -5.95 5.98 -11.07
N ASP A 80 -4.89 6.34 -10.34
CA ASP A 80 -3.92 7.33 -10.81
C ASP A 80 -3.13 6.81 -12.02
N PHE A 81 -2.76 5.53 -12.04
CA PHE A 81 -2.15 4.90 -13.21
C PHE A 81 -3.12 4.91 -14.41
N ALA A 82 -4.39 4.57 -14.20
CA ALA A 82 -5.44 4.64 -15.22
C ALA A 82 -5.49 6.02 -15.87
N LYS A 83 -5.48 7.06 -15.04
CA LYS A 83 -5.60 8.43 -15.49
C LYS A 83 -4.33 8.96 -16.14
N SER A 84 -3.16 8.70 -15.54
CA SER A 84 -1.90 9.34 -15.92
C SER A 84 -1.12 8.61 -17.01
N VAL A 85 -1.33 7.30 -17.14
CA VAL A 85 -0.60 6.45 -18.10
C VAL A 85 -1.51 5.94 -19.20
N LEU A 86 -2.72 5.51 -18.84
CA LEU A 86 -3.69 4.97 -19.82
C LEU A 86 -4.63 6.03 -20.40
N GLU A 87 -4.57 7.27 -19.88
CA GLU A 87 -5.43 8.38 -20.28
C GLU A 87 -6.94 8.05 -20.19
N LEU A 88 -7.31 7.25 -19.18
CA LEU A 88 -8.69 6.87 -18.91
C LEU A 88 -9.32 7.85 -17.91
N ASP A 89 -10.40 8.51 -18.32
CA ASP A 89 -11.15 9.46 -17.49
C ASP A 89 -12.22 8.80 -16.59
N GLY A 90 -12.46 7.49 -16.76
CA GLY A 90 -13.48 6.71 -16.05
C GLY A 90 -12.94 5.78 -14.96
N PRO A 91 -13.82 4.98 -14.32
CA PRO A 91 -13.37 3.89 -13.45
C PRO A 91 -12.50 2.91 -14.26
N LEU A 92 -11.47 2.37 -13.63
CA LEU A 92 -10.55 1.42 -14.26
C LEU A 92 -11.34 0.19 -14.76
N PRO A 93 -11.41 -0.08 -16.08
CA PRO A 93 -12.22 -1.18 -16.60
C PRO A 93 -11.72 -2.52 -16.09
N VAL A 94 -12.59 -3.34 -15.49
CA VAL A 94 -12.24 -4.69 -15.00
C VAL A 94 -11.64 -5.56 -16.11
N ALA A 95 -12.07 -5.34 -17.36
CA ALA A 95 -11.54 -6.02 -18.55
C ALA A 95 -10.02 -5.84 -18.76
N MET A 96 -9.41 -4.75 -18.26
CA MET A 96 -7.96 -4.54 -18.30
C MET A 96 -7.19 -5.62 -17.51
N PHE A 97 -7.80 -6.16 -16.45
CA PHE A 97 -7.20 -7.17 -15.60
C PHE A 97 -7.45 -8.58 -16.15
N ALA A 98 -8.57 -8.80 -16.84
CA ALA A 98 -8.94 -10.09 -17.41
C ALA A 98 -7.95 -10.59 -18.48
N ASP A 99 -7.39 -9.71 -19.31
CA ASP A 99 -6.46 -10.09 -20.39
C ASP A 99 -4.99 -10.19 -19.92
N SER A 100 -4.71 -9.76 -18.69
CA SER A 100 -3.34 -9.58 -18.19
C SER A 100 -2.72 -10.83 -17.51
N ARG A 101 -3.44 -11.96 -17.48
CA ARG A 101 -3.10 -13.15 -16.65
C ARG A 101 -2.91 -12.82 -15.16
N LEU A 102 -3.50 -11.73 -14.68
CA LEU A 102 -3.48 -11.32 -13.27
C LEU A 102 -4.63 -11.93 -12.47
N ILE A 103 -5.59 -12.58 -13.15
CA ILE A 103 -6.74 -13.23 -12.54
C ILE A 103 -6.65 -14.71 -12.90
N GLU A 104 -6.40 -15.54 -11.90
CA GLU A 104 -6.47 -17.00 -12.03
C GLU A 104 -7.94 -17.47 -11.98
N ALA A 105 -8.21 -18.70 -12.42
CA ALA A 105 -9.59 -19.19 -12.58
C ALA A 105 -10.39 -19.23 -11.26
N ASP A 106 -9.71 -19.40 -10.13
CA ASP A 106 -10.27 -19.35 -8.77
C ASP A 106 -10.60 -17.93 -8.30
N GLU A 107 -9.79 -16.93 -8.69
CA GLU A 107 -10.09 -15.52 -8.42
C GLU A 107 -11.32 -15.01 -9.19
N LEU A 108 -11.66 -15.66 -10.32
CA LEU A 108 -12.87 -15.32 -11.07
C LEU A 108 -14.15 -15.66 -10.29
N GLU A 109 -14.17 -16.80 -9.60
CA GLU A 109 -15.32 -17.26 -8.80
C GLU A 109 -15.53 -16.39 -7.54
N GLU A 110 -14.43 -15.95 -6.91
CA GLU A 110 -14.48 -14.94 -5.84
C GLU A 110 -14.99 -13.58 -6.36
N LEU A 111 -14.58 -13.17 -7.57
CA LEU A 111 -15.04 -11.93 -8.17
C LEU A 111 -16.54 -11.97 -8.50
N GLU A 112 -17.05 -13.08 -9.04
CA GLU A 112 -18.49 -13.29 -9.27
C GLU A 112 -19.29 -13.16 -7.97
N THR A 113 -18.82 -13.80 -6.90
CA THR A 113 -19.45 -13.70 -5.57
C THR A 113 -19.49 -12.25 -5.06
N LEU A 114 -18.39 -11.51 -5.22
CA LEU A 114 -18.28 -10.13 -4.76
C LEU A 114 -19.18 -9.18 -5.58
N LEU A 115 -19.36 -9.44 -6.88
CA LEU A 115 -20.28 -8.70 -7.74
C LEU A 115 -21.74 -8.94 -7.35
N ASP A 116 -22.12 -10.18 -7.05
CA ASP A 116 -23.47 -10.51 -6.57
C ASP A 116 -23.79 -9.79 -5.25
N GLU A 117 -22.85 -9.78 -4.30
CA GLU A 117 -23.00 -9.05 -3.04
C GLU A 117 -23.15 -7.53 -3.21
N LEU A 118 -22.54 -6.95 -4.24
CA LEU A 118 -22.64 -5.52 -4.54
C LEU A 118 -23.97 -5.18 -5.22
N ASN A 119 -24.46 -6.05 -6.11
CA ASN A 119 -25.75 -5.90 -6.78
C ASN A 119 -26.92 -6.05 -5.79
N ASP A 120 -26.83 -6.95 -4.82
CA ASP A 120 -27.85 -7.14 -3.77
C ASP A 120 -27.92 -5.98 -2.77
N LYS A 121 -26.91 -5.10 -2.75
CA LYS A 121 -26.85 -3.91 -1.88
C LYS A 121 -27.28 -2.61 -2.60
N GLY A 122 -27.62 -2.68 -3.89
CA GLY A 122 -28.13 -1.57 -4.70
C GLY A 122 -29.65 -1.52 -4.79
#